data_AF-A0A523WRQ0-F1
#
_entry.id   AF-A0A523WRQ0-F1
#
_cell.length_a   1.000
_cell.length_b   1.000
_cell.length_c   1.000
_cell.angle_alpha   90.00
_cell.angle_beta   90.00
_cell.angle_gamma   90.00
#
_symmetry.space_group_name_H-M   'P 1'
#
loop_
_entity.id
_entity.type
_entity.pdbx_description
1 polymer ?
#
loop_
_entity_poly.entity_id
_entity_poly.type
_entity_poly.pdbx_seq_one_letter_code
_entity_poly.pdbx_strand_id
1 'polypeptide(L)'
;MIGKKAVVLLCLSAFFLAAVVSWGEEEEIKSITAVRCNPSALVIDGFLHDPVWELARRFGGFTQEEPEEGLAPTESTTVQVVYDDEAVYFGLTMYDSEPNKIVARLTRRDRWVESDFVRFGIDSYHDHLTGFYFQTNAAGVQRDGCIYKDTRTDGSWDGVW
;
A
#
# COMPACT_ATOMS: atom_id res chain seq x y z
N MET A 1 -6.72 4.05 87.14
CA MET A 1 -7.06 5.19 86.27
C MET A 1 -6.51 4.89 84.88
N ILE A 2 -7.37 5.01 83.85
CA ILE A 2 -7.10 5.45 82.45
C ILE A 2 -5.97 4.71 81.69
N GLY A 3 -6.13 4.05 80.55
CA GLY A 3 -7.20 3.87 79.56
C GLY A 3 -6.60 3.03 78.40
N LYS A 4 -7.30 2.02 77.84
CA LYS A 4 -8.16 2.12 76.63
C LYS A 4 -7.38 2.70 75.42
N LYS A 5 -7.25 2.08 74.24
CA LYS A 5 -7.94 0.99 73.53
C LYS A 5 -7.01 0.48 72.41
N ALA A 6 -7.12 -0.80 72.04
CA ALA A 6 -6.59 -1.30 70.79
C ALA A 6 -7.39 -0.71 69.61
N VAL A 7 -6.69 -0.14 68.63
CA VAL A 7 -7.27 0.25 67.33
C VAL A 7 -6.73 -0.71 66.30
N VAL A 8 -7.59 -1.62 65.85
CA VAL A 8 -7.36 -2.42 64.65
C VAL A 8 -7.63 -1.50 63.46
N LEU A 9 -6.58 -1.05 62.78
CA LEU A 9 -6.71 -0.37 61.49
C LEU A 9 -6.96 -1.44 60.41
N LEU A 10 -8.23 -1.70 60.11
CA LEU A 10 -8.64 -2.37 58.89
C LEU A 10 -8.59 -1.31 57.76
N CYS A 11 -7.44 -1.21 57.09
CA CYS A 11 -7.37 -0.49 55.82
C CYS A 11 -8.04 -1.37 54.75
N LEU A 12 -9.32 -1.11 54.50
CA LEU A 12 -10.05 -1.54 53.31
C LEU A 12 -9.29 -1.03 52.08
N SER A 13 -8.55 -1.91 51.41
CA SER A 13 -7.98 -1.64 50.09
C SER A 13 -9.14 -1.47 49.11
N ALA A 14 -9.45 -0.22 48.76
CA ALA A 14 -10.32 0.08 47.63
C ALA A 14 -9.66 -0.45 46.36
N PHE A 15 -10.11 -1.62 45.91
CA PHE A 15 -9.80 -2.12 44.57
C PHE A 15 -10.52 -1.21 43.57
N PHE A 16 -9.83 -0.17 43.11
CA PHE A 16 -10.23 0.55 41.91
C PHE A 16 -10.07 -0.43 40.75
N LEU A 17 -11.18 -1.02 40.32
CA LEU A 17 -11.25 -1.76 39.07
C LEU A 17 -11.08 -0.72 37.95
N ALA A 18 -9.82 -0.39 37.61
CA ALA A 18 -9.53 0.33 36.38
C ALA A 18 -9.91 -0.62 35.24
N ALA A 19 -11.07 -0.38 34.63
CA ALA A 19 -11.38 -0.97 33.35
C ALA A 19 -10.25 -0.56 32.41
N VAL A 20 -9.40 -1.53 32.05
CA VAL A 20 -8.46 -1.35 30.95
C VAL A 20 -9.32 -1.29 29.71
N VAL A 21 -9.73 -0.08 29.34
CA VAL A 21 -10.27 0.17 28.01
C VAL A 21 -9.09 -0.06 27.09
N SER A 22 -9.07 -1.22 26.45
CA SER A 22 -8.19 -1.48 25.33
C SER A 22 -8.71 -0.60 24.20
N TRP A 23 -8.03 0.51 23.93
CA TRP A 23 -8.19 1.23 22.68
C TRP A 23 -7.51 0.33 21.64
N GLY A 24 -8.29 -0.52 20.98
CA GLY A 24 -7.79 -1.10 19.74
C GLY A 24 -7.56 0.06 18.78
N GLU A 25 -6.34 0.19 18.26
CA GLU A 25 -6.14 1.02 17.09
C GLU A 25 -6.99 0.39 15.99
N GLU A 26 -8.08 1.07 15.62
CA GLU A 26 -8.86 0.71 14.45
C GLU A 26 -7.94 0.94 13.26
N GLU A 27 -7.47 -0.15 12.66
CA GLU A 27 -6.53 -0.09 11.55
C GLU A 27 -7.21 0.68 10.41
N GLU A 28 -6.76 1.92 10.17
CA GLU A 28 -7.37 2.79 9.17
C GLU A 28 -7.07 2.19 7.79
N ILE A 29 -8.09 1.58 7.17
CA ILE A 29 -7.99 1.05 5.82
C ILE A 29 -7.74 2.22 4.87
N LYS A 30 -6.51 2.31 4.36
CA LYS A 30 -6.11 3.28 3.35
C LYS A 30 -6.98 3.09 2.11
N SER A 31 -7.68 4.14 1.70
CA SER A 31 -8.52 4.13 0.52
C SER A 31 -8.17 5.27 -0.43
N ILE A 32 -8.33 5.01 -1.72
CA ILE A 32 -8.17 5.99 -2.79
C ILE A 32 -9.43 5.99 -3.65
N THR A 33 -9.91 7.18 -4.02
CA THR A 33 -11.02 7.32 -4.97
C THR A 33 -10.47 7.47 -6.38
N ALA A 34 -10.77 6.50 -7.25
CA ALA A 34 -10.47 6.59 -8.67
C ALA A 34 -11.42 7.59 -9.36
N VAL A 35 -10.90 8.34 -10.33
CA VAL A 35 -11.68 9.35 -11.07
C VAL A 35 -11.97 8.87 -12.48
N ARG A 36 -13.24 8.97 -12.91
CA ARG A 36 -13.62 8.60 -14.27
C ARG A 36 -13.08 9.61 -15.28
N CYS A 37 -12.49 9.14 -16.37
CA CYS A 37 -11.93 9.95 -17.44
C CYS A 37 -12.60 9.71 -18.80
N ASN A 38 -12.26 10.56 -19.77
CA ASN A 38 -12.57 10.33 -21.18
C ASN A 38 -11.34 9.68 -21.84
N PRO A 39 -11.44 8.45 -22.40
CA PRO A 39 -10.32 7.66 -22.91
C PRO A 39 -9.48 8.40 -23.97
N SER A 40 -10.13 9.21 -24.82
CA SER A 40 -9.49 9.87 -25.96
C SER A 40 -8.40 10.90 -25.60
N ALA A 41 -8.17 11.14 -24.31
CA ALA A 41 -7.27 12.18 -23.81
C ALA A 41 -6.04 11.66 -23.04
N LEU A 42 -5.82 10.34 -22.98
CA LEU A 42 -4.72 9.76 -22.18
C LEU A 42 -3.73 9.01 -23.08
N VAL A 43 -2.45 9.34 -22.97
CA VAL A 43 -1.37 8.66 -23.69
C VAL A 43 -0.50 7.89 -22.69
N ILE A 44 -0.27 6.60 -22.94
CA ILE A 44 0.60 5.76 -22.10
C ILE A 44 2.05 5.91 -22.57
N ASP A 45 2.70 7.01 -22.17
CA ASP A 45 4.10 7.30 -22.51
C ASP A 45 5.01 7.46 -21.27
N GLY A 46 4.45 7.27 -20.07
CA GLY A 46 5.14 7.41 -18.80
C GLY A 46 5.15 8.83 -18.24
N PHE A 47 4.54 9.81 -18.90
CA PHE A 47 4.43 11.19 -18.42
C PHE A 47 3.02 11.48 -17.89
N LEU A 48 2.93 12.06 -16.69
CA LEU A 48 1.66 12.47 -16.08
C LEU A 48 1.26 13.90 -16.46
N HIS A 49 1.39 14.25 -17.74
CA HIS A 49 1.11 15.59 -18.24
C HIS A 49 -0.32 15.78 -18.76
N ASP A 50 -1.06 14.68 -18.97
CA ASP A 50 -2.44 14.75 -19.43
C ASP A 50 -3.33 15.42 -18.36
N PRO A 51 -4.23 16.36 -18.73
CA PRO A 51 -5.05 17.12 -17.77
C PRO A 51 -5.92 16.26 -16.86
N VAL A 52 -6.25 15.04 -17.30
CA VAL A 52 -7.01 14.06 -16.50
C VAL A 52 -6.35 13.76 -15.15
N TRP A 53 -5.01 13.76 -15.09
CA TRP A 53 -4.28 13.53 -13.85
C TRP A 53 -4.47 14.66 -12.85
N GLU A 54 -4.84 15.86 -13.26
CA GLU A 54 -5.14 16.96 -12.31
C GLU A 54 -6.46 16.73 -11.56
N LEU A 55 -7.36 15.91 -12.11
CA LEU A 55 -8.65 15.60 -11.50
C LEU A 55 -8.55 14.56 -10.38
N ALA A 56 -7.55 13.68 -10.45
CA ALA A 56 -7.33 12.62 -9.47
C ALA A 56 -6.46 13.11 -8.30
N ARG A 57 -6.89 12.85 -7.07
CA ARG A 57 -6.08 13.15 -5.88
C ARG A 57 -4.79 12.31 -5.91
N ARG A 58 -3.65 12.97 -5.67
CA ARG A 58 -2.39 12.29 -5.33
C ARG A 58 -2.52 11.64 -3.97
N PHE A 59 -2.50 10.32 -3.95
CA PHE A 59 -2.45 9.50 -2.75
C PHE A 59 -0.99 9.17 -2.44
N GLY A 60 -0.60 9.25 -1.17
CA GLY A 60 0.73 8.91 -0.70
C GLY A 60 0.63 8.29 0.68
N GLY A 61 1.64 8.47 1.53
CA GLY A 61 1.63 7.90 2.88
C GLY A 61 1.72 6.37 2.87
N PHE A 62 2.49 5.83 1.91
CA PHE A 62 2.93 4.43 1.95
C PHE A 62 3.72 4.17 3.24
N THR A 63 3.85 2.91 3.61
CA THR A 63 4.65 2.44 4.74
C THR A 63 5.80 1.62 4.20
N GLN A 64 6.92 1.68 4.90
CA GLN A 64 8.07 0.86 4.57
C GLN A 64 7.83 -0.59 4.97
N GLU A 65 8.19 -1.53 4.10
CA GLU A 65 8.23 -2.97 4.42
C GLU A 65 9.65 -3.38 4.85
N GLU A 66 10.65 -2.96 4.08
CA GLU A 66 12.07 -3.21 4.34
C GLU A 66 12.89 -1.90 4.30
N PRO A 67 13.99 -1.79 5.06
CA PRO A 67 14.52 -2.77 6.02
C PRO A 67 13.83 -2.75 7.38
N GLU A 68 13.15 -1.65 7.72
CA GLU A 68 12.42 -1.47 8.98
C GLU A 68 10.93 -1.29 8.67
N GLU A 69 10.15 -2.32 9.01
CA GLU A 69 8.72 -2.40 8.74
C GLU A 69 7.92 -1.34 9.53
N GLY A 70 6.92 -0.75 8.87
CA GLY A 70 5.94 0.15 9.48
C GLY A 70 6.41 1.61 9.62
N LEU A 71 7.69 1.90 9.34
CA LEU A 71 8.20 3.27 9.34
C LEU A 71 7.70 4.06 8.11
N ALA A 72 7.88 5.38 8.17
CA ALA A 72 7.74 6.23 6.99
C ALA A 72 8.75 5.79 5.91
N PRO A 73 8.36 5.79 4.63
CA PRO A 73 9.23 5.33 3.56
C PRO A 73 10.41 6.28 3.41
N THR A 74 11.59 5.71 3.19
CA THR A 74 12.82 6.46 2.91
C THR A 74 12.73 7.26 1.62
N GLU A 75 11.98 6.75 0.64
CA GLU A 75 11.70 7.38 -0.64
C GLU A 75 10.19 7.52 -0.86
N SER A 76 9.74 8.74 -1.16
CA SER A 76 8.29 9.01 -1.24
C SER A 76 7.71 8.53 -2.57
N THR A 77 6.49 7.99 -2.53
CA THR A 77 5.73 7.63 -3.72
C THR A 77 4.34 8.25 -3.67
N THR A 78 3.86 8.73 -4.81
CA THR A 78 2.47 9.14 -5.00
C THR A 78 1.81 8.35 -6.11
N VAL A 79 0.53 8.05 -5.91
CA VAL A 79 -0.33 7.30 -6.83
C VAL A 79 -1.58 8.11 -7.12
N GLN A 80 -2.01 8.08 -8.37
CA GLN A 80 -3.27 8.61 -8.86
C GLN A 80 -3.95 7.51 -9.65
N VAL A 81 -5.26 7.38 -9.52
CA VAL A 81 -6.03 6.36 -10.25
C VAL A 81 -7.13 7.04 -11.03
N VAL A 82 -7.15 6.79 -12.33
CA VAL A 82 -8.23 7.20 -13.23
C VAL A 82 -8.74 5.98 -13.98
N TYR A 83 -9.95 6.02 -14.51
CA TYR A 83 -10.52 4.89 -15.23
C TYR A 83 -11.56 5.33 -16.26
N ASP A 84 -11.79 4.49 -17.25
CA ASP A 84 -12.90 4.60 -18.18
C ASP A 84 -13.63 3.25 -18.31
N ASP A 85 -14.38 3.04 -19.39
CA ASP A 85 -15.13 1.80 -19.61
C ASP A 85 -14.22 0.63 -20.06
N GLU A 86 -12.97 0.91 -20.46
CA GLU A 86 -12.05 -0.05 -21.03
C GLU A 86 -10.89 -0.40 -20.07
N ALA A 87 -10.40 0.56 -19.30
CA ALA A 87 -9.22 0.36 -18.45
C ALA A 87 -9.23 1.15 -17.15
N VAL A 88 -8.40 0.67 -16.21
CA VAL A 88 -7.97 1.40 -15.01
C VAL A 88 -6.53 1.81 -15.22
N TYR A 89 -6.25 3.10 -15.05
CA TYR A 89 -4.94 3.69 -15.25
C TYR A 89 -4.34 4.09 -13.92
N PHE A 90 -3.09 3.71 -13.71
CA PHE A 90 -2.31 4.04 -12.52
C PHE A 90 -1.22 5.04 -12.90
N GLY A 91 -1.32 6.26 -12.39
CA GLY A 91 -0.30 7.29 -12.53
C GLY A 91 0.56 7.32 -11.29
N LEU A 92 1.87 7.11 -11.45
CA LEU A 92 2.81 7.05 -10.33
C LEU A 92 3.92 8.07 -10.47
N THR A 93 4.28 8.66 -9.33
CA THR A 93 5.53 9.41 -9.19
C THR A 93 6.27 8.83 -8.00
N MET A 94 7.39 8.16 -8.28
CA MET A 94 8.30 7.58 -7.30
C MET A 94 9.51 8.50 -7.25
N TYR A 95 9.75 9.13 -6.10
CA TYR A 95 10.90 9.99 -5.89
C TYR A 95 12.07 9.15 -5.41
N ASP A 96 13.28 9.51 -5.84
CA ASP A 96 14.52 8.87 -5.40
C ASP A 96 15.53 9.98 -5.12
N SER A 97 16.17 9.97 -3.95
CA SER A 97 17.19 10.96 -3.57
C SER A 97 18.50 10.81 -4.35
N GLU A 98 18.73 9.64 -4.96
CA GLU A 98 19.89 9.29 -5.77
C GLU A 98 19.47 8.77 -7.17
N PRO A 99 18.80 9.57 -8.01
CA PRO A 99 18.17 9.08 -9.26
C PRO A 99 19.15 8.47 -10.27
N ASN A 100 20.44 8.80 -10.16
CA ASN A 100 21.49 8.20 -10.99
C ASN A 100 21.82 6.74 -10.62
N LYS A 101 21.32 6.25 -9.48
CA LYS A 101 21.49 4.88 -8.99
C LYS A 101 20.32 3.96 -9.33
N ILE A 102 19.24 4.48 -9.92
CA ILE A 102 18.08 3.69 -10.32
C ILE A 102 18.53 2.53 -11.24
N VAL A 103 18.24 1.31 -10.81
CA VAL A 103 18.63 0.06 -11.45
C VAL A 103 17.59 -0.33 -12.50
N ALA A 104 17.76 0.15 -13.73
CA ALA A 104 16.87 -0.13 -14.86
C ALA A 104 17.38 -1.28 -15.74
N ARG A 105 17.32 -2.53 -15.26
CA ARG A 105 17.80 -3.70 -16.03
C ARG A 105 16.74 -4.19 -17.03
N LEU A 106 17.13 -4.28 -18.30
CA LEU A 106 16.29 -4.82 -19.38
C LEU A 106 16.39 -6.35 -19.45
N THR A 107 15.25 -7.02 -19.50
CA THR A 107 15.12 -8.45 -19.75
C THR A 107 13.86 -8.72 -20.56
N ARG A 108 13.58 -9.99 -20.88
CA ARG A 108 12.31 -10.35 -21.53
C ARG A 108 11.16 -10.21 -20.53
N ARG A 109 9.94 -10.00 -21.04
CA ARG A 109 8.71 -10.09 -20.24
C ARG A 109 8.71 -11.37 -19.39
N ASP A 110 8.19 -11.24 -18.17
CA ASP A 110 8.07 -12.30 -17.14
C ASP A 110 9.38 -12.86 -16.59
N ARG A 111 10.54 -12.39 -17.07
CA ARG A 111 11.83 -12.75 -16.49
C ARG A 111 12.15 -11.87 -15.30
N TRP A 112 12.39 -12.53 -14.16
CA TRP A 112 12.92 -11.85 -12.99
C TRP A 112 14.33 -11.30 -13.27
N VAL A 113 14.55 -10.06 -12.82
CA VAL A 113 15.84 -9.42 -12.74
C VAL A 113 15.80 -8.49 -11.53
N GLU A 114 16.90 -8.38 -10.81
CA GLU A 114 17.02 -7.39 -9.74
C GLU A 114 17.02 -5.99 -10.38
N SER A 115 16.06 -5.15 -10.02
CA SER A 115 15.88 -3.79 -10.55
C SER A 115 14.95 -3.02 -9.63
N ASP A 116 14.94 -1.69 -9.73
CA ASP A 116 13.86 -0.90 -9.12
C ASP A 116 12.57 -1.13 -9.91
N PHE A 117 11.51 -1.55 -9.20
CA PHE A 117 10.24 -1.88 -9.80
C PHE A 117 9.07 -1.40 -8.94
N VAL A 118 7.92 -1.27 -9.56
CA VAL A 118 6.64 -1.15 -8.88
C VAL A 118 5.77 -2.35 -9.20
N ARG A 119 4.98 -2.79 -8.21
CA ARG A 119 3.99 -3.85 -8.36
C ARG A 119 2.64 -3.41 -7.81
N PHE A 120 1.57 -3.74 -8.52
CA PHE A 120 0.18 -3.59 -8.07
C PHE A 120 -0.43 -4.97 -7.92
N GLY A 121 -1.30 -5.12 -6.93
CA GLY A 121 -2.20 -6.27 -6.78
C GLY A 121 -3.65 -5.80 -6.97
N ILE A 122 -4.44 -6.56 -7.72
CA ILE A 122 -5.86 -6.31 -7.92
C ILE A 122 -6.63 -7.58 -7.56
N ASP A 123 -7.40 -7.52 -6.47
CA ASP A 123 -8.45 -8.48 -6.19
C ASP A 123 -9.74 -8.02 -6.88
N SER A 124 -9.95 -8.50 -8.10
CA SER A 124 -11.12 -8.14 -8.90
C SER A 124 -12.42 -8.77 -8.43
N TYR A 125 -12.35 -9.83 -7.62
CA TYR A 125 -13.51 -10.54 -7.09
C TYR A 125 -13.90 -10.08 -5.69
N HIS A 126 -13.05 -9.30 -5.04
CA HIS A 126 -13.18 -8.84 -3.66
C HIS A 126 -13.38 -10.01 -2.69
N ASP A 127 -12.65 -11.10 -2.91
CA ASP A 127 -12.71 -12.32 -2.09
C ASP A 127 -11.60 -12.38 -1.03
N HIS A 128 -10.69 -11.40 -1.04
CA HIS A 128 -9.54 -11.28 -0.15
C HIS A 128 -8.62 -12.53 -0.15
N LEU A 129 -8.63 -13.30 -1.23
CA LEU A 129 -7.93 -14.58 -1.33
C LEU A 129 -7.20 -14.76 -2.67
N THR A 130 -7.79 -14.22 -3.73
CA THR A 130 -7.30 -14.31 -5.10
C THR A 130 -7.12 -12.92 -5.70
N GLY A 131 -6.28 -12.83 -6.72
CA GLY A 131 -6.07 -11.59 -7.44
C GLY A 131 -5.08 -11.73 -8.56
N PHE A 132 -4.73 -10.61 -9.17
CA PHE A 132 -3.69 -10.51 -10.18
C PHE A 132 -2.64 -9.52 -9.70
N TYR A 133 -1.38 -9.76 -10.04
CA TYR A 133 -0.34 -8.76 -9.86
C TYR A 133 0.20 -8.30 -11.21
N PHE A 134 0.58 -7.04 -11.25
CA PHE A 134 1.17 -6.38 -12.40
C PHE A 134 2.43 -5.67 -11.92
N GLN A 135 3.56 -5.88 -12.59
CA GLN A 135 4.84 -5.31 -12.20
C GLN A 135 5.53 -4.73 -13.43
N THR A 136 6.12 -3.54 -13.26
CA THR A 136 7.03 -2.96 -14.24
C THR A 136 8.27 -2.40 -13.55
N ASN A 137 9.40 -2.38 -14.24
CA ASN A 137 10.63 -1.75 -13.77
C ASN A 137 10.95 -0.48 -14.57
N ALA A 138 11.98 0.26 -14.14
CA ALA A 138 12.40 1.49 -14.80
C ALA A 138 12.84 1.33 -16.28
N ALA A 139 13.10 0.09 -16.73
CA ALA A 139 13.39 -0.22 -18.14
C ALA A 139 12.13 -0.63 -18.94
N GLY A 140 10.94 -0.61 -18.33
CA GLY A 140 9.68 -1.01 -18.95
C GLY A 140 9.47 -2.52 -19.06
N VAL A 141 10.24 -3.34 -18.32
CA VAL A 141 10.04 -4.80 -18.31
C VAL A 141 8.77 -5.12 -17.54
N GLN A 142 7.80 -5.70 -18.23
CA GLN A 142 6.56 -6.19 -17.64
C GLN A 142 6.72 -7.58 -17.03
N ARG A 143 6.05 -7.81 -15.90
CA ARG A 143 5.78 -9.12 -15.32
C ARG A 143 4.38 -9.13 -14.75
N ASP A 144 3.67 -10.23 -14.90
CA ASP A 144 2.37 -10.39 -14.26
C ASP A 144 2.18 -11.82 -13.73
N GLY A 145 1.02 -12.05 -13.14
CA GLY A 145 0.65 -13.35 -12.60
C GLY A 145 -0.59 -13.29 -11.72
N CYS A 146 -1.01 -14.46 -11.24
CA CYS A 146 -2.10 -14.59 -10.28
C CYS A 146 -1.57 -14.63 -8.85
N ILE A 147 -2.34 -14.12 -7.92
CA ILE A 147 -2.22 -14.31 -6.47
C ILE A 147 -3.26 -15.35 -6.06
N TYR A 148 -2.88 -16.31 -5.21
CA TYR A 148 -3.78 -17.33 -4.70
C TYR A 148 -3.35 -17.80 -3.31
N LYS A 149 -4.32 -18.30 -2.53
CA LYS A 149 -4.09 -18.70 -1.13
C LYS A 149 -3.40 -17.59 -0.33
N ASP A 150 -3.79 -16.34 -0.61
CA ASP A 150 -3.32 -15.11 0.05
C ASP A 150 -1.85 -14.72 -0.20
N THR A 151 -0.92 -15.69 -0.18
CA THR A 151 0.53 -15.43 -0.18
C THR A 151 1.28 -16.00 -1.37
N ARG A 152 0.63 -16.81 -2.22
CA ARG A 152 1.31 -17.47 -3.34
C ARG A 152 1.05 -16.74 -4.64
N THR A 153 2.04 -16.80 -5.51
CA THR A 153 1.97 -16.25 -6.86
C THR A 153 2.21 -17.32 -7.91
N ASP A 154 1.53 -17.20 -9.05
CA ASP A 154 1.76 -17.99 -10.25
C ASP A 154 1.94 -17.05 -11.45
N GLY A 155 3.14 -17.04 -12.02
CA GLY A 155 3.50 -16.21 -13.18
C GLY A 155 3.18 -16.87 -14.53
N SER A 156 2.30 -17.87 -14.57
CA SER A 156 1.86 -18.50 -15.82
C SER A 156 0.69 -17.77 -16.50
N TRP A 157 0.00 -16.89 -15.77
CA TRP A 157 -0.97 -15.96 -16.35
C TRP A 157 -0.25 -14.95 -17.25
N ASP A 158 -0.92 -14.50 -18.31
CA ASP A 158 -0.35 -13.58 -19.31
C ASP A 158 -1.46 -12.62 -19.79
N GLY A 159 -1.58 -11.49 -19.10
CA GLY A 159 -2.61 -10.49 -19.38
C GLY A 159 -2.21 -9.52 -20.48
N VAL A 160 -3.19 -8.96 -21.20
CA VAL A 160 -2.94 -7.83 -22.11
C VAL A 160 -3.08 -6.53 -21.31
N TRP A 161 -1.97 -5.82 -21.11
CA TRP A 161 -1.89 -4.56 -20.38
C TRP A 161 -0.61 -3.76 -20.75
#